data_AF-A0A7C2FPR3-F1
#
_entry.id   AF-A0A7C2FPR3-F1
#
_cell.length_a   1.000
_cell.length_b   1.000
_cell.length_c   1.000
_cell.angle_alpha   90.00
_cell.angle_beta   90.00
_cell.angle_gamma   90.00
#
_symmetry.space_group_name_H-M   'P 1'
#
loop_
_entity.id
_entity.type
_entity.pdbx_description
1 polymer ?
#
loop_
_entity_poly.entity_id
_entity_poly.type
_entity_poly.pdbx_seq_one_letter_code
_entity_poly.pdbx_strand_id
1 'polypeptide(L)'
;MSQPAQETGKPLEISVDLSNIPVKPVGKKEIQQLETALIIGTLFRSEIMELLKDPVERATWVDSLAIAAAALARSKAGIMVPQIAEELGRTETTIRAHLSGKTKAGKLVIETYEKLKAGELKLTLPFVGGFRVEEESVKQLKAELEEARSKIRTLESQLEEARKRIVELESLINEKEKAISDLSEQNKALSAENQDLKSRLESLTRLIGELKKLLESAGF
;
A
#
# COMPACT_ATOMS: atom_id res chain seq x y z
N MET A 1 21.44 -41.50 -27.13
CA MET A 1 20.17 -41.03 -26.53
C MET A 1 20.25 -39.52 -26.46
N SER A 2 19.65 -38.84 -27.43
CA SER A 2 19.71 -37.38 -27.56
C SER A 2 18.53 -36.77 -26.79
N GLN A 3 18.84 -35.87 -25.86
CA GLN A 3 17.83 -35.06 -25.17
C GLN A 3 17.24 -34.03 -26.15
N PRO A 4 15.92 -33.75 -26.12
CA PRO A 4 15.36 -32.65 -26.89
C PRO A 4 15.59 -31.32 -26.17
N ALA A 5 16.05 -30.34 -26.93
CA ALA A 5 16.25 -28.96 -26.49
C ALA A 5 14.91 -28.32 -26.07
N GLN A 6 14.94 -27.64 -24.93
CA GLN A 6 13.87 -26.73 -24.51
C GLN A 6 13.85 -25.52 -25.44
N GLU A 7 12.82 -25.40 -26.28
CA GLU A 7 12.53 -24.17 -27.01
C GLU A 7 12.13 -23.07 -26.01
N THR A 8 13.09 -22.23 -25.67
CA THR A 8 12.88 -21.03 -24.87
C THR A 8 12.09 -20.00 -25.67
N GLY A 9 10.81 -19.83 -25.31
CA GLY A 9 10.19 -18.52 -25.06
C GLY A 9 10.23 -17.48 -26.17
N LYS A 10 9.77 -17.79 -27.39
CA LYS A 10 9.28 -16.73 -28.28
C LYS A 10 8.02 -16.10 -27.68
N PRO A 11 7.88 -14.76 -27.65
CA PRO A 11 6.62 -14.14 -27.26
C PRO A 11 5.52 -14.66 -28.19
N LEU A 12 4.38 -15.04 -27.60
CA LEU A 12 3.15 -15.29 -28.34
C LEU A 12 2.71 -13.97 -28.98
N GLU A 13 3.18 -13.70 -30.20
CA GLU A 13 2.66 -12.63 -31.04
C GLU A 13 1.28 -13.08 -31.54
N ILE A 14 0.23 -12.70 -30.82
CA ILE A 14 -1.11 -12.75 -31.40
C ILE A 14 -1.24 -11.53 -32.29
N SER A 15 -1.07 -11.74 -33.59
CA SER A 15 -1.56 -10.81 -34.59
C SER A 15 -3.09 -10.87 -34.56
N VAL A 16 -3.72 -9.79 -34.12
CA VAL A 16 -5.14 -9.60 -34.43
C VAL A 16 -5.19 -9.32 -35.94
N ASP A 17 -5.73 -10.27 -36.70
CA ASP A 17 -5.94 -10.08 -38.13
C ASP A 17 -7.02 -9.01 -38.34
N LEU A 18 -6.55 -7.79 -38.58
CA LEU A 18 -7.38 -6.63 -38.89
C LEU A 18 -7.51 -6.43 -40.41
N SER A 19 -6.94 -7.31 -41.24
CA SER A 19 -6.85 -7.12 -42.70
C SER A 19 -8.20 -7.20 -43.39
N ASN A 20 -9.20 -7.84 -42.79
CA ASN A 20 -10.56 -8.00 -43.34
C ASN A 20 -11.61 -7.05 -42.76
N ILE A 21 -11.19 -5.94 -42.14
CA ILE A 21 -12.16 -4.97 -41.60
C ILE A 21 -12.68 -4.03 -42.69
N PRO A 22 -14.01 -3.89 -42.83
CA PRO A 22 -14.60 -3.02 -43.83
C PRO A 22 -14.38 -1.54 -43.48
N VAL A 23 -13.48 -0.87 -44.21
CA VAL A 23 -13.21 0.57 -44.05
C VAL A 23 -14.38 1.45 -44.51
N LYS A 24 -15.27 0.92 -45.35
CA LYS A 24 -16.54 1.52 -45.75
C LYS A 24 -17.67 0.55 -45.38
N PRO A 25 -18.05 0.49 -44.11
CA PRO A 25 -18.96 -0.55 -43.63
C PRO A 25 -20.37 -0.34 -44.16
N VAL A 26 -21.03 -1.44 -44.55
CA VAL A 26 -22.42 -1.50 -44.98
C VAL A 26 -23.24 -2.31 -43.99
N GLY A 27 -24.23 -1.67 -43.38
CA GLY A 27 -25.10 -2.30 -42.40
C GLY A 27 -24.48 -2.45 -41.01
N LYS A 28 -25.31 -2.88 -40.05
CA LYS A 28 -25.01 -2.81 -38.62
C LYS A 28 -23.77 -3.63 -38.20
N LYS A 29 -23.60 -4.82 -38.77
CA LYS A 29 -22.50 -5.73 -38.41
C LYS A 29 -21.13 -5.14 -38.78
N GLU A 30 -21.02 -4.62 -39.99
CA GLU A 30 -19.76 -4.04 -40.48
C GLU A 30 -19.41 -2.75 -39.75
N ILE A 31 -20.43 -1.93 -39.41
CA ILE A 31 -20.23 -0.72 -38.58
C ILE A 31 -19.65 -1.11 -37.23
N GLN A 32 -20.21 -2.14 -36.58
CA GLN A 32 -19.72 -2.61 -35.29
C GLN A 32 -18.31 -3.22 -35.37
N GLN A 33 -17.99 -3.91 -36.46
CA GLN A 33 -16.64 -4.42 -36.70
C GLN A 33 -15.62 -3.29 -36.83
N LEU A 34 -15.91 -2.27 -37.64
CA LEU A 34 -15.04 -1.10 -37.78
C LEU A 34 -14.92 -0.34 -36.45
N GLU A 35 -16.02 -0.12 -35.74
CA GLU A 35 -16.03 0.52 -34.41
C GLU A 35 -15.13 -0.23 -33.43
N THR A 36 -15.29 -1.54 -33.31
CA THR A 36 -14.50 -2.38 -32.41
C THR A 36 -13.01 -2.32 -32.75
N ALA A 37 -12.68 -2.39 -34.04
CA ALA A 37 -11.31 -2.30 -34.51
C ALA A 37 -10.66 -0.94 -34.19
N LEU A 38 -11.42 0.15 -34.34
CA LEU A 38 -10.93 1.49 -34.02
C LEU A 38 -10.71 1.67 -32.51
N ILE A 39 -11.60 1.13 -31.67
CA ILE A 39 -11.43 1.13 -30.21
C ILE A 39 -10.17 0.36 -29.81
N ILE A 40 -10.03 -0.89 -30.25
CA ILE A 40 -8.87 -1.71 -29.91
C ILE A 40 -7.58 -1.08 -30.46
N GLY A 41 -7.61 -0.64 -31.73
CA GLY A 41 -6.51 0.02 -32.43
C GLY A 41 -6.02 1.30 -31.75
N THR A 42 -6.91 2.06 -31.13
CA THR A 42 -6.57 3.31 -30.43
C THR A 42 -6.11 3.06 -28.99
N LEU A 43 -6.79 2.19 -28.25
CA LEU A 43 -6.49 1.91 -26.85
C LEU A 43 -5.06 1.37 -26.65
N PHE A 44 -4.59 0.53 -27.57
CA PHE A 44 -3.25 -0.08 -27.49
C PHE A 44 -2.14 0.75 -28.12
N ARG A 45 -2.39 2.03 -28.42
CA ARG A 45 -1.29 2.96 -28.72
C ARG A 45 -0.49 3.25 -27.45
N SER A 46 0.84 3.29 -27.57
CA SER A 46 1.75 3.56 -26.44
C SER A 46 1.38 4.84 -25.68
N GLU A 47 1.05 5.90 -26.42
CA GLU A 47 0.64 7.20 -25.86
C GLU A 47 -0.67 7.14 -25.05
N ILE A 48 -1.59 6.25 -25.40
CA ILE A 48 -2.86 6.08 -24.69
C ILE A 48 -2.70 5.18 -23.47
N MET A 49 -1.91 4.12 -23.60
CA MET A 49 -1.60 3.22 -22.48
C MET A 49 -0.97 3.97 -21.29
N GLU A 50 -0.19 5.02 -21.55
CA GLU A 50 0.36 5.89 -20.49
C GLU A 50 -0.74 6.71 -19.80
N LEU A 51 -1.64 7.33 -20.58
CA LEU A 51 -2.75 8.11 -20.05
C LEU A 51 -3.76 7.27 -19.26
N LEU A 52 -3.93 5.99 -19.63
CA LEU A 52 -4.82 5.06 -18.93
C LEU A 52 -4.26 4.59 -17.58
N LYS A 53 -2.99 4.87 -17.24
CA LYS A 53 -2.43 4.52 -15.92
C LYS A 53 -3.15 5.26 -14.79
N ASP A 54 -3.54 6.51 -15.00
CA ASP A 54 -4.32 7.30 -14.04
C ASP A 54 -5.79 6.82 -13.99
N PRO A 55 -6.28 6.30 -12.84
CA PRO A 55 -7.66 5.84 -12.71
C PRO A 55 -8.71 6.94 -12.93
N VAL A 56 -8.39 8.19 -12.61
CA VAL A 56 -9.33 9.32 -12.70
C VAL A 56 -9.55 9.71 -14.16
N GLU A 57 -8.48 9.79 -14.95
CA GLU A 57 -8.59 10.14 -16.37
C GLU A 57 -9.08 8.98 -17.24
N ARG A 58 -8.84 7.73 -16.82
CA ARG A 58 -9.15 6.51 -17.58
C ARG A 58 -10.59 6.45 -18.05
N ALA A 59 -11.55 6.72 -17.18
CA ALA A 59 -12.97 6.63 -17.52
C ALA A 59 -13.35 7.62 -18.61
N THR A 60 -12.89 8.86 -18.50
CA THR A 60 -13.13 9.95 -19.46
C THR A 60 -12.49 9.64 -20.82
N TRP A 61 -11.27 9.10 -20.81
CA TRP A 61 -10.57 8.69 -22.03
C TRP A 61 -11.29 7.55 -22.76
N VAL A 62 -11.69 6.51 -22.03
CA VAL A 62 -12.39 5.36 -22.62
C VAL A 62 -13.74 5.78 -23.21
N ASP A 63 -14.54 6.58 -22.49
CA ASP A 63 -15.83 7.08 -23.02
C ASP A 63 -15.62 7.92 -24.28
N SER A 64 -14.67 8.87 -24.24
CA SER A 64 -14.39 9.77 -25.38
C SER A 64 -13.88 9.01 -26.61
N LEU A 65 -13.04 7.99 -26.43
CA LEU A 65 -12.53 7.15 -27.52
C LEU A 65 -13.64 6.27 -28.10
N ALA A 66 -14.49 5.68 -27.24
CA ALA A 66 -15.61 4.85 -27.67
C ALA A 66 -16.59 5.67 -28.54
N ILE A 67 -16.98 6.86 -28.08
CA ILE A 67 -17.87 7.76 -28.83
C ILE A 67 -17.23 8.18 -30.15
N ALA A 68 -15.95 8.55 -30.15
CA ALA A 68 -15.25 8.95 -31.36
C ALA A 68 -15.16 7.82 -32.39
N ALA A 69 -14.86 6.60 -31.96
CA ALA A 69 -14.81 5.41 -32.80
C ALA A 69 -16.19 5.07 -33.38
N ALA A 70 -17.22 5.07 -32.53
CA ALA A 70 -18.60 4.81 -32.92
C ALA A 70 -19.13 5.85 -33.92
N ALA A 71 -18.80 7.12 -33.70
CA ALA A 71 -19.15 8.22 -34.60
C ALA A 71 -18.45 8.06 -35.95
N LEU A 72 -17.13 7.79 -35.96
CA LEU A 72 -16.37 7.64 -37.20
C LEU A 72 -16.87 6.45 -38.02
N ALA A 73 -17.13 5.30 -37.39
CA ALA A 73 -17.60 4.10 -38.09
C ALA A 73 -18.94 4.35 -38.81
N ARG A 74 -19.89 5.01 -38.14
CA ARG A 74 -21.19 5.40 -38.74
C ARG A 74 -21.05 6.44 -39.84
N SER A 75 -20.16 7.42 -39.64
CA SER A 75 -19.87 8.43 -40.67
C SER A 75 -19.30 7.78 -41.94
N LYS A 76 -18.43 6.76 -41.80
CA LYS A 76 -17.91 5.98 -42.93
C LYS A 76 -18.96 5.09 -43.61
N ALA A 77 -20.04 4.73 -42.90
CA ALA A 77 -21.21 4.07 -43.47
C ALA A 77 -22.17 5.03 -44.20
N GLY A 78 -21.88 6.34 -44.20
CA GLY A 78 -22.73 7.35 -44.85
C GLY A 78 -23.89 7.86 -44.00
N ILE A 79 -23.93 7.52 -42.70
CA ILE A 79 -24.97 8.00 -41.78
C ILE A 79 -24.75 9.50 -41.51
N MET A 80 -25.83 10.27 -41.51
CA MET A 80 -25.77 11.72 -41.28
C MET A 80 -25.48 12.05 -39.81
N VAL A 81 -24.73 13.12 -39.58
CA VAL A 81 -24.34 13.58 -38.23
C VAL A 81 -25.50 13.73 -37.24
N PRO A 82 -26.68 14.28 -37.60
CA PRO A 82 -27.83 14.36 -36.69
C PRO A 82 -28.27 12.98 -36.19
N GLN A 83 -28.34 12.00 -37.08
CA GLN A 83 -28.72 10.63 -36.74
C GLN A 83 -27.66 9.95 -35.88
N ILE A 84 -26.37 10.17 -36.16
CA ILE A 84 -25.27 9.65 -35.32
C ILE A 84 -25.38 10.22 -33.90
N ALA A 85 -25.67 11.51 -33.78
CA ALA A 85 -25.81 12.19 -32.50
C ALA A 85 -26.97 11.61 -31.67
N GLU A 86 -28.11 11.38 -32.32
CA GLU A 86 -29.28 10.72 -31.72
C GLU A 86 -28.97 9.29 -31.27
N GLU A 87 -28.38 8.46 -32.15
CA GLU A 87 -28.04 7.06 -31.85
C GLU A 87 -27.04 6.93 -30.69
N LEU A 88 -26.08 7.86 -30.59
CA LEU A 88 -25.03 7.82 -29.56
C LEU A 88 -25.40 8.60 -28.29
N GLY A 89 -26.57 9.25 -28.24
CA GLY A 89 -26.98 10.06 -27.09
C GLY A 89 -26.01 11.21 -26.81
N ARG A 90 -25.53 11.88 -27.86
CA ARG A 90 -24.59 13.02 -27.78
C ARG A 90 -25.07 14.17 -28.65
N THR A 91 -24.52 15.36 -28.46
CA THR A 91 -24.90 16.52 -29.31
C THR A 91 -24.24 16.43 -30.69
N GLU A 92 -24.87 16.98 -31.72
CA GLU A 92 -24.25 17.11 -33.05
C GLU A 92 -22.91 17.83 -32.98
N THR A 93 -22.78 18.86 -32.14
CA THR A 93 -21.54 19.60 -31.96
C THR A 93 -20.42 18.69 -31.47
N THR A 94 -20.70 17.83 -30.48
CA THR A 94 -19.75 16.83 -29.97
C THR A 94 -19.34 15.85 -31.07
N ILE A 95 -20.31 15.31 -31.82
CA ILE A 95 -20.04 14.37 -32.91
C ILE A 95 -19.18 15.03 -34.00
N ARG A 96 -19.52 16.26 -34.44
CA ARG A 96 -18.72 17.02 -35.41
C ARG A 96 -17.32 17.29 -34.89
N ALA A 97 -17.15 17.59 -33.61
CA ALA A 97 -15.83 17.83 -33.02
C ALA A 97 -14.95 16.57 -33.02
N HIS A 98 -15.51 15.39 -32.77
CA HIS A 98 -14.80 14.12 -32.93
C HIS A 98 -14.48 13.82 -34.40
N LEU A 99 -15.46 13.90 -35.30
CA LEU A 99 -15.29 13.59 -36.72
C LEU A 99 -14.31 14.53 -37.45
N SER A 100 -14.21 15.79 -37.00
CA SER A 100 -13.25 16.76 -37.54
C SER A 100 -11.87 16.71 -36.86
N GLY A 101 -11.67 15.84 -35.87
CA GLY A 101 -10.40 15.73 -35.15
C GLY A 101 -10.07 16.90 -34.22
N LYS A 102 -11.05 17.76 -33.90
CA LYS A 102 -10.87 18.88 -32.93
C LYS A 102 -10.64 18.38 -31.51
N THR A 103 -11.19 17.20 -31.18
CA THR A 103 -10.93 16.52 -29.91
C THR A 103 -9.71 15.61 -30.03
N LYS A 104 -8.97 15.43 -28.93
CA LYS A 104 -7.81 14.53 -28.90
C LYS A 104 -8.21 13.08 -29.20
N ALA A 105 -9.32 12.60 -28.64
CA ALA A 105 -9.88 11.28 -28.96
C ALA A 105 -10.24 11.13 -30.45
N GLY A 106 -10.90 12.15 -31.04
CA GLY A 106 -11.26 12.15 -32.47
C GLY A 106 -10.03 12.07 -33.37
N LYS A 107 -8.99 12.87 -33.07
CA LYS A 107 -7.73 12.85 -33.81
C LYS A 107 -7.08 11.45 -33.81
N LEU A 108 -6.98 10.82 -32.64
CA LEU A 108 -6.37 9.50 -32.47
C LEU A 108 -7.14 8.39 -33.22
N VAL A 109 -8.47 8.45 -33.18
CA VAL A 109 -9.34 7.50 -33.90
C VAL A 109 -9.18 7.67 -35.41
N ILE A 110 -9.14 8.91 -35.91
CA ILE A 110 -8.92 9.19 -37.35
C ILE A 110 -7.55 8.65 -37.80
N GLU A 111 -6.49 8.92 -37.05
CA GLU A 111 -5.17 8.39 -37.39
C GLU A 111 -5.13 6.86 -37.37
N THR A 112 -5.88 6.23 -36.46
CA THR A 112 -5.98 4.77 -36.37
C THR A 112 -6.75 4.20 -37.55
N TYR A 113 -7.81 4.87 -37.98
CA TYR A 113 -8.55 4.53 -39.19
C TYR A 113 -7.66 4.61 -40.44
N GLU A 114 -6.85 5.66 -40.59
CA GLU A 114 -5.96 5.77 -41.75
C GLU A 114 -4.88 4.68 -41.77
N LYS A 115 -4.30 4.35 -40.60
CA LYS A 115 -3.37 3.20 -40.48
C LYS A 115 -4.05 1.86 -40.79
N LEU A 116 -5.28 1.68 -40.33
CA LEU A 116 -6.09 0.49 -40.64
C LEU A 116 -6.35 0.38 -42.14
N LYS A 117 -6.74 1.49 -42.79
CA LYS A 117 -7.00 1.57 -44.23
C LYS A 117 -5.74 1.32 -45.08
N ALA A 118 -4.57 1.72 -44.58
CA ALA A 118 -3.29 1.44 -45.23
C ALA A 118 -2.78 0.01 -44.99
N GLY A 119 -3.42 -0.77 -44.10
CA GLY A 119 -2.94 -2.10 -43.69
C GLY A 119 -1.70 -2.06 -42.78
N GLU A 120 -1.37 -0.88 -42.23
CA GLU A 120 -0.17 -0.65 -41.42
C GLU A 120 -0.45 -0.70 -39.91
N LEU A 121 -1.69 -1.00 -39.51
CA LEU A 121 -2.07 -1.04 -38.10
C LEU A 121 -1.46 -2.27 -37.42
N LYS A 122 -0.28 -2.08 -36.83
CA LYS A 122 0.38 -3.06 -35.96
C LYS A 122 -0.17 -2.92 -34.55
N LEU A 123 -0.99 -3.88 -34.14
CA LEU A 123 -1.41 -4.03 -32.76
C LEU A 123 -0.35 -4.82 -31.99
N THR A 124 0.36 -4.14 -31.09
CA THR A 124 1.16 -4.80 -30.06
C THR A 124 0.32 -4.87 -28.81
N LEU A 125 -0.21 -6.04 -28.49
CA LEU A 125 -1.00 -6.26 -27.27
C LEU A 125 -0.05 -6.58 -26.10
N PRO A 126 0.16 -5.68 -25.13
CA PRO A 126 1.12 -5.90 -24.04
C PRO A 126 0.67 -6.95 -23.01
N PHE A 127 -0.49 -7.60 -23.18
CA PHE A 127 -1.17 -8.35 -22.12
C PHE A 127 -1.31 -9.86 -22.35
N VAL A 128 -0.84 -10.42 -23.49
CA VAL A 128 -1.09 -11.84 -23.80
C VAL A 128 0.06 -12.79 -23.40
N GLY A 129 1.18 -12.26 -22.93
CA GLY A 129 2.06 -13.00 -22.03
C GLY A 129 1.69 -12.60 -20.60
N GLY A 130 0.69 -13.28 -20.03
CA GLY A 130 0.05 -12.87 -18.77
C GLY A 130 1.04 -12.34 -17.76
N PHE A 131 0.77 -11.14 -17.21
CA PHE A 131 1.61 -10.41 -16.24
C PHE A 131 2.98 -11.08 -16.09
N ARG A 132 3.90 -10.81 -17.03
CA ARG A 132 5.32 -11.02 -16.72
C ARG A 132 5.65 -10.00 -15.66
N VAL A 133 5.24 -10.29 -14.42
CA VAL A 133 5.98 -9.83 -13.27
C VAL A 133 7.38 -10.33 -13.57
N GLU A 134 8.30 -9.41 -13.86
CA GLU A 134 9.69 -9.78 -14.14
C GLU A 134 10.08 -10.81 -13.10
N GLU A 135 10.50 -12.01 -13.50
CA GLU A 135 10.84 -13.07 -12.54
C GLU A 135 11.83 -12.56 -11.49
N GLU A 136 12.65 -11.59 -11.88
CA GLU A 136 13.56 -10.84 -11.03
C GLU A 136 12.83 -9.99 -9.99
N SER A 137 11.82 -9.20 -10.37
CA SER A 137 10.94 -8.47 -9.44
C SER A 137 10.21 -9.43 -8.48
N VAL A 138 9.73 -10.59 -8.95
CA VAL A 138 9.12 -11.62 -8.08
C VAL A 138 10.14 -12.19 -7.10
N LYS A 139 11.36 -12.49 -7.56
CA LYS A 139 12.44 -13.03 -6.73
C LYS A 139 12.88 -12.02 -5.68
N GLN A 140 13.02 -10.75 -6.05
CA GLN A 140 13.35 -9.66 -5.13
C GLN A 140 12.25 -9.49 -4.08
N LEU A 141 10.99 -9.40 -4.49
CA LEU A 141 9.86 -9.30 -3.56
C LEU A 141 9.76 -10.52 -2.62
N LYS A 142 10.06 -11.72 -3.11
CA LYS A 142 10.12 -12.93 -2.27
C LYS A 142 11.28 -12.87 -1.27
N ALA A 143 12.44 -12.37 -1.68
CA ALA A 143 13.59 -12.21 -0.80
C ALA A 143 13.31 -11.18 0.30
N GLU A 144 12.74 -10.02 -0.06
CA GLU A 144 12.31 -8.99 0.88
C GLU A 144 11.23 -9.51 1.84
N LEU A 145 10.29 -10.33 1.35
CA LEU A 145 9.27 -10.94 2.19
C LEU A 145 9.86 -11.91 3.22
N GLU A 146 10.82 -12.75 2.81
CA GLU A 146 11.51 -13.66 3.73
C GLU A 146 12.41 -12.90 4.72
N GLU A 147 13.08 -11.83 4.28
CA GLU A 147 13.84 -10.96 5.18
C GLU A 147 12.93 -10.29 6.21
N ALA A 148 11.79 -9.72 5.78
CA ALA A 148 10.82 -9.12 6.68
C ALA A 148 10.25 -10.15 7.68
N ARG A 149 9.95 -11.37 7.22
CA ARG A 149 9.49 -12.47 8.10
C ARG A 149 10.55 -12.86 9.12
N SER A 150 11.82 -12.92 8.74
CA SER A 150 12.90 -13.23 9.68
C SER A 150 13.07 -12.13 10.72
N LYS A 151 13.02 -10.85 10.31
CA LYS A 151 13.03 -9.70 11.22
C LYS A 151 11.85 -9.74 12.21
N ILE A 152 10.64 -10.02 11.74
CA ILE A 152 9.46 -10.17 12.61
C ILE A 152 9.70 -11.24 13.67
N ARG A 153 10.16 -12.44 13.28
CA ARG A 153 10.46 -13.52 14.24
C ARG A 153 11.51 -13.11 15.27
N THR A 154 12.56 -12.41 14.86
CA THR A 154 13.59 -11.95 15.79
C THR A 154 13.05 -10.90 16.77
N LEU A 155 12.22 -9.97 16.30
CA LEU A 155 11.60 -8.95 17.14
C LEU A 155 10.57 -9.55 18.10
N GLU A 156 9.80 -10.55 17.66
CA GLU A 156 8.89 -11.30 18.53
C GLU A 156 9.65 -12.03 19.65
N SER A 157 10.78 -12.65 19.34
CA SER A 157 11.64 -13.28 20.35
C SER A 157 12.21 -12.28 21.35
N GLN A 158 12.69 -11.13 20.88
CA GLN A 158 13.20 -10.06 21.73
C GLN A 158 12.11 -9.46 22.62
N LEU A 159 10.90 -9.30 22.09
CA LEU A 159 9.75 -8.80 22.85
C LEU A 159 9.39 -9.76 23.98
N GLU A 160 9.39 -11.07 23.71
CA GLU A 160 9.10 -12.08 24.72
C GLU A 160 10.17 -12.12 25.83
N GLU A 161 11.45 -12.01 25.47
CA GLU A 161 12.54 -11.93 26.44
C GLU A 161 12.47 -10.66 27.30
N ALA A 162 12.18 -9.52 26.68
CA ALA A 162 11.99 -8.26 27.39
C ALA A 162 10.80 -8.33 28.38
N ARG A 163 9.68 -8.96 27.98
CA ARG A 163 8.52 -9.19 28.86
C ARG A 163 8.87 -10.04 30.06
N LYS A 164 9.60 -11.15 29.87
CA LYS A 164 10.09 -11.98 30.97
C LYS A 164 10.96 -11.18 31.93
N ARG A 165 11.85 -10.36 31.38
CA ARG A 165 12.74 -9.53 32.19
C ARG A 165 11.98 -8.49 33.02
N ILE A 166 10.93 -7.90 32.47
CA ILE A 166 10.04 -6.99 33.20
C ILE A 166 9.42 -7.70 34.40
N VAL A 167 8.84 -8.89 34.21
CA VAL A 167 8.21 -9.66 35.30
C VAL A 167 9.22 -10.01 36.40
N GLU A 168 10.43 -10.42 36.02
CA GLU A 168 11.50 -10.69 37.00
C GLU A 168 11.88 -9.44 37.82
N LEU A 169 12.00 -8.29 37.14
CA LEU A 169 12.35 -7.03 37.79
C LEU A 169 11.21 -6.54 38.71
N GLU A 170 9.95 -6.69 38.31
CA GLU A 170 8.79 -6.38 39.13
C GLU A 170 8.76 -7.23 40.42
N SER A 171 9.04 -8.53 40.31
CA SER A 171 9.17 -9.41 41.48
C SER A 171 10.28 -8.94 42.42
N LEU A 172 11.44 -8.59 41.86
CA LEU A 172 12.57 -8.12 42.65
C LEU A 172 12.26 -6.78 43.34
N ILE A 173 11.59 -5.86 42.66
CA ILE A 173 11.15 -4.59 43.24
C ILE A 173 10.25 -4.84 44.44
N ASN A 174 9.23 -5.70 44.30
CA ASN A 174 8.30 -6.01 45.39
C ASN A 174 9.01 -6.65 46.61
N GLU A 175 9.98 -7.53 46.38
CA GLU A 175 10.82 -8.09 47.45
C GLU A 175 11.63 -7.00 48.17
N LYS A 176 12.23 -6.06 47.42
CA LYS A 176 13.01 -4.95 48.00
C LYS A 176 12.11 -3.98 48.76
N GLU A 177 10.93 -3.66 48.25
CA GLU A 177 9.95 -2.80 48.93
C GLU A 177 9.52 -3.41 50.27
N LYS A 178 9.26 -4.72 50.31
CA LYS A 178 8.95 -5.42 51.55
C LYS A 178 10.11 -5.34 52.55
N ALA A 179 11.33 -5.60 52.10
CA ALA A 179 12.52 -5.50 52.95
C ALA A 179 12.74 -4.08 53.50
N ILE A 180 12.48 -3.05 52.69
CA ILE A 180 12.54 -1.64 53.12
C ILE A 180 11.48 -1.36 54.19
N SER A 181 10.25 -1.88 54.02
CA SER A 181 9.19 -1.74 55.03
C SER A 181 9.60 -2.37 56.36
N ASP A 182 10.07 -3.62 56.34
CA ASP A 182 10.49 -4.35 57.53
C ASP A 182 11.64 -3.62 58.26
N LEU A 183 12.64 -3.13 57.52
CA LEU A 183 13.74 -2.35 58.07
C LEU A 183 13.30 -0.99 58.63
N SER A 184 12.28 -0.36 58.02
CA SER A 184 11.70 0.89 58.52
C SER A 184 11.01 0.68 59.87
N GLU A 185 10.27 -0.41 60.02
CA GLU A 185 9.62 -0.78 61.28
C GLU A 185 10.63 -1.09 62.38
N GLN A 186 11.68 -1.86 62.05
CA GLN A 186 12.77 -2.13 62.99
C GLN A 186 13.47 -0.85 63.45
N ASN A 187 13.76 0.08 62.54
CA ASN A 187 14.36 1.37 62.90
C ASN A 187 13.46 2.20 63.82
N LYS A 188 12.14 2.21 63.59
CA LYS A 188 11.19 2.89 64.49
C LYS A 188 11.21 2.28 65.89
N ALA A 189 11.22 0.95 65.98
CA ALA A 189 11.27 0.24 67.27
C ALA A 189 12.56 0.56 68.04
N LEU A 190 13.72 0.45 67.37
CA LEU A 190 15.03 0.77 67.97
C LEU A 190 15.13 2.25 68.35
N SER A 191 14.53 3.16 67.58
CA SER A 191 14.50 4.58 67.90
C SER A 191 13.69 4.84 69.18
N ALA A 192 12.53 4.19 69.33
CA ALA A 192 11.72 4.29 70.54
C ALA A 192 12.44 3.72 71.77
N GLU A 193 13.11 2.57 71.63
CA GLU A 193 13.92 1.98 72.70
C GLU A 193 15.07 2.91 73.12
N ASN A 194 15.79 3.50 72.15
CA ASN A 194 16.84 4.48 72.44
C ASN A 194 16.30 5.71 73.19
N GLN A 195 15.10 6.18 72.86
CA GLN A 195 14.46 7.28 73.59
C GLN A 195 14.11 6.89 75.04
N ASP A 196 13.57 5.70 75.25
CA ASP A 196 13.27 5.18 76.60
C ASP A 196 14.56 5.05 77.43
N LEU A 197 15.60 4.40 76.87
CA LEU A 197 16.89 4.25 77.53
C LEU A 197 17.52 5.61 77.88
N LYS A 198 17.43 6.59 76.98
CA LYS A 198 17.90 7.96 77.26
C LYS A 198 17.17 8.60 78.44
N SER A 199 15.84 8.46 78.50
CA SER A 199 15.04 9.00 79.62
C SER A 199 15.38 8.34 80.96
N ARG A 200 15.66 7.02 80.95
CA ARG A 200 16.11 6.28 82.13
C ARG A 200 17.49 6.73 82.59
N LEU A 201 18.43 6.91 81.66
CA LEU A 201 19.76 7.43 81.96
C LEU A 201 19.70 8.83 82.57
N GLU A 202 18.86 9.72 82.03
CA GLU A 202 18.65 11.07 82.60
C GLU A 202 18.10 10.99 84.03
N SER A 203 17.15 10.09 84.28
CA SER A 203 16.56 9.88 85.61
C SER A 203 17.58 9.35 86.62
N LEU A 204 18.35 8.33 86.25
CA LEU A 204 19.43 7.79 87.08
C LEU A 204 20.51 8.83 87.36
N THR A 205 20.87 9.65 86.37
CA THR A 205 21.83 10.74 86.54
C THR A 205 21.36 11.76 87.57
N ARG A 206 20.06 12.10 87.57
CA ARG A 206 19.46 12.96 88.60
C ARG A 206 19.54 12.33 90.00
N LEU A 207 19.16 11.06 90.13
CA LEU A 207 19.21 10.33 91.41
C LEU A 207 20.64 10.27 91.97
N ILE A 208 21.64 9.98 91.14
CA ILE A 208 23.06 10.00 91.54
C ILE A 208 23.45 11.40 92.04
N GLY A 209 23.01 12.46 91.35
CA GLY A 209 23.25 13.84 91.78
C GLY A 209 22.62 14.18 93.13
N GLU A 210 21.41 13.72 93.39
CA GLU A 210 20.72 13.87 94.68
C GLU A 210 21.43 13.10 95.80
N LEU A 211 21.80 11.84 95.55
CA LEU A 211 22.55 11.02 96.49
C LEU A 211 23.90 11.65 96.84
N LYS A 212 24.61 12.21 95.84
CA LYS A 212 25.88 12.91 96.07
C LYS A 212 25.70 14.12 97.00
N LYS A 213 24.66 14.94 96.78
CA LYS A 213 24.35 16.09 97.66
C LYS A 213 24.00 15.64 99.07
N LEU A 214 23.24 14.55 99.22
CA LEU A 214 22.91 13.99 100.53
C LEU A 214 24.16 13.52 101.28
N LEU A 215 25.08 12.83 100.59
CA LEU A 215 26.34 12.38 101.18
C LEU A 215 27.20 13.57 101.65
N GLU A 216 27.36 14.59 100.80
CA GLU A 216 28.07 15.84 101.15
C GLU A 216 27.43 16.53 102.38
N SER A 217 26.10 16.52 102.49
CA SER A 217 25.39 17.10 103.64
C SER A 217 25.49 16.28 104.93
N ALA A 218 25.75 14.97 104.83
CA ALA A 218 25.88 14.06 105.96
C ALA A 218 27.30 14.03 106.55
N GLY A 219 28.24 14.81 106.00
CA GLY A 219 29.62 14.92 106.49
C GLY A 219 30.53 13.76 106.06
N PHE A 220 30.16 13.04 105.00
CA PHE A 220 30.97 12.02 104.34
C PHE A 220 31.60 12.57 103.05
#